data_AF-A0A967M2V1-F1
#
_entry.id   AF-A0A967M2V1-F1
#
_cell.length_a   1.000
_cell.length_b   1.000
_cell.length_c   1.000
_cell.angle_alpha   90.00
_cell.angle_beta   90.00
_cell.angle_gamma   90.00
#
_symmetry.space_group_name_H-M   'P 1'
#
loop_
_entity.id
_entity.type
_entity.pdbx_description
1 polymer ?
#
loop_
_entity_poly.entity_id
_entity_poly.type
_entity_poly.pdbx_seq_one_letter_code
_entity_poly.pdbx_strand_id
1 'polypeptide(L)' 'LANLPAMMFRNRAHGGLNMVYHRGDGHIGWVDPRGNRAADGEDS' A
#
# COMPACT_ATOMS: atom_id res chain seq x y z
N LEU A 1 19.24 2.19 10.59
CA LEU A 1 18.00 2.74 9.97
C LEU A 1 17.12 1.56 9.59
N ALA A 2 15.80 1.59 9.84
CA ALA A 2 14.80 0.56 9.52
C ALA A 2 14.42 -0.47 10.61
N ASN A 3 14.26 -0.04 11.87
CA ASN A 3 13.23 -0.64 12.73
C ASN A 3 11.95 0.22 12.68
N LEU A 4 11.49 0.53 11.46
CA LEU A 4 10.29 1.33 11.25
C LEU A 4 9.08 0.39 11.15
N PRO A 5 8.03 0.60 11.93
CA PRO A 5 6.87 -0.30 11.96
C PRO A 5 6.07 -0.30 10.63
N ALA A 6 6.33 0.65 9.73
CA ALA A 6 5.71 0.77 8.42
C ALA A 6 6.68 1.34 7.37
N MET A 7 6.43 1.00 6.10
CA MET A 7 7.16 1.47 4.93
C MET A 7 6.19 1.87 3.82
N MET A 8 6.38 3.05 3.24
CA MET A 8 5.66 3.56 2.08
C MET A 8 6.52 3.44 0.83
N PHE A 9 5.91 3.09 -0.30
CA PHE A 9 6.62 2.99 -1.59
C PHE A 9 5.72 3.33 -2.77
N ARG A 10 6.35 3.71 -3.89
CA ARG A 10 5.69 3.89 -5.18
C ARG A 10 5.53 2.51 -5.85
N ASN A 11 4.30 2.09 -6.10
CA ASN A 11 4.03 0.85 -6.83
C ASN A 11 4.18 1.09 -8.34
N ARG A 12 5.12 0.37 -8.96
CA ARG A 12 5.42 0.48 -10.39
C ARG A 12 4.29 0.00 -11.31
N ALA A 13 3.40 -0.86 -10.83
CA ALA A 13 2.32 -1.41 -11.65
C ALA A 13 1.28 -0.34 -12.02
N HIS A 14 1.05 0.65 -11.16
CA HIS A 14 -0.01 1.65 -11.35
C HIS A 14 0.39 3.07 -10.94
N GLY A 15 1.66 3.31 -10.59
CA GLY A 15 2.19 4.63 -10.21
C GLY A 15 1.66 5.18 -8.87
N GLY A 16 0.83 4.41 -8.15
CA GLY A 16 0.24 4.81 -6.87
C GLY A 16 1.19 4.60 -5.69
N LEU A 17 0.78 5.08 -4.52
CA LEU A 17 1.47 4.77 -3.26
C LEU A 17 0.86 3.54 -2.62
N ASN A 18 1.69 2.67 -2.07
CA ASN A 18 1.25 1.54 -1.24
C ASN A 18 2.05 1.52 0.06
N MET A 19 1.50 0.88 1.09
CA MET A 19 2.15 0.74 2.40
C MET A 19 2.25 -0.73 2.82
N VAL A 20 3.38 -1.12 3.40
CA VAL A 20 3.51 -2.35 4.21
C VAL A 20 3.76 -1.99 5.66
N TYR A 21 3.26 -2.79 6.60
CA TYR A 21 3.49 -2.57 8.03
C TYR A 21 3.47 -3.88 8.83
N HIS A 22 4.18 -3.89 9.96
CA HIS A 22 4.12 -5.00 10.91
C HIS A 22 2.85 -4.89 11.76
N ARG A 23 2.08 -5.97 11.81
CA ARG A 23 0.88 -6.05 12.65
C ARG A 23 1.24 -6.61 14.03
N GLY A 24 0.41 -6.31 15.02
CA GLY A 24 0.58 -6.84 16.39
C GLY A 24 0.42 -8.36 16.52
N ASP A 25 -0.16 -9.01 15.50
CA ASP A 25 -0.33 -10.47 15.42
C ASP A 25 0.85 -11.20 14.75
N GLY A 26 1.95 -10.48 14.42
CA GLY A 26 3.13 -11.05 13.78
C GLY A 26 3.07 -11.17 12.26
N HIS A 27 1.94 -10.81 11.64
CA HIS A 27 1.82 -10.77 10.18
C HIS A 27 2.19 -9.40 9.59
N ILE A 28 2.31 -9.35 8.26
CA ILE A 28 2.47 -8.11 7.52
C ILE A 28 1.11 -7.66 6.99
N GLY A 29 0.74 -6.41 7.26
CA GLY A 29 -0.41 -5.76 6.65
C GLY A 29 -0.01 -5.00 5.39
N TRP A 30 -0.92 -4.94 4.43
CA TRP A 30 -0.75 -4.19 3.18
C TRP A 30 -1.92 -3.22 2.99
N VAL A 31 -1.62 -2.01 2.54
CA VAL A 31 -2.62 -1.00 2.21
C VAL A 31 -2.38 -0.53 0.78
N ASP A 32 -3.42 -0.66 -0.04
CA ASP A 32 -3.57 0.05 -1.31
C ASP A 32 -4.68 1.11 -1.13
N PRO A 33 -4.34 2.41 -1.09
CA PRO A 33 -5.32 3.49 -0.96
C PRO A 33 -6.34 3.56 -2.09
N ARG A 34 -6.04 2.99 -3.27
CA ARG A 34 -7.02 2.88 -4.38
C ARG A 34 -8.09 1.82 -4.07
N GLY A 35 -7.84 0.98 -3.06
CA GLY A 35 -8.69 -0.14 -2.70
C GLY A 35 -8.71 -1.20 -3.80
N ASN A 36 -9.61 -2.16 -3.67
CA ASN A 36 -9.83 -3.18 -4.69
C ASN A 36 -10.83 -2.73 -5.76
N ARG A 37 -11.00 -1.41 -5.96
CA ARG A 37 -11.84 -0.92 -7.04
C ARG A 37 -11.21 -1.41 -8.34
N ALA A 38 -11.93 -2.28 -9.05
CA ALA A 38 -11.76 -2.42 -10.48
C ALA A 38 -11.75 -1.00 -11.05
N ALA A 39 -10.94 -0.78 -12.09
CA ALA A 39 -10.68 0.53 -12.68
C ALA A 39 -11.96 1.16 -13.26
N ASP A 40 -12.87 1.60 -12.39
CA ASP A 40 -14.12 2.24 -12.75
C ASP A 40 -13.86 3.74 -12.68
N GLY A 41 -13.33 4.27 -13.79
CA GLY A 41 -13.67 5.60 -14.29
C GLY A 41 -13.08 6.82 -13.59
N GLU A 42 -11.77 6.88 -13.34
CA GLU A 42 -11.11 8.15 -12.92
C GLU A 42 -10.01 8.55 -13.93
N ASP A 43 -10.46 8.97 -15.11
CA ASP A 43 -9.81 10.00 -15.93
C ASP A 43 -10.87 11.07 -16.25
N SER A 44 -10.85 12.15 -15.48
CA SER A 44 -11.53 13.43 -15.71
C SER A 44 -10.67 14.53 -15.11
#